data_AF-A0A9E3UXY7-F1
#
_entry.id   AF-A0A9E3UXY7-F1
#
_cell.length_a   1.000
_cell.length_b   1.000
_cell.length_c   1.000
_cell.angle_alpha   90.00
_cell.angle_beta   90.00
_cell.angle_gamma   90.00
#
_symmetry.space_group_name_H-M   'P 1'
#
loop_
_entity.id
_entity.type
_entity.pdbx_description
1 polymer ?
#
loop_
_entity_poly.entity_id
_entity_poly.type
_entity_poly.pdbx_seq_one_letter_code
_entity_poly.pdbx_strand_id
1 'polypeptide(L)'
;MFPSTMARVPEHTPDRYNEAIRRQIRENVARCAAAGPEAIDRRLAELEREWDIERVLETNASSLALLGLALGAFVDRRFYLLPAVVAGFLLQHALQGWCPPVPLFRHLGVRTAAEIDEEWYALKALRGDFRDLPTGGNGHDPARIDRILRAMRH
;
A
#
# COMPACT_ATOMS: atom_id res chain seq x y z
N MET A 1 -9.70 15.05 -15.18
CA MET A 1 -10.22 14.03 -14.24
C MET A 1 -9.04 13.64 -13.36
N PHE A 2 -9.16 13.79 -12.04
CA PHE A 2 -8.09 13.36 -11.14
C PHE A 2 -8.05 11.83 -11.11
N PRO A 3 -6.86 11.20 -11.19
CA PRO A 3 -6.75 9.76 -11.15
C PRO A 3 -7.26 9.22 -9.82
N SER A 4 -7.76 7.97 -9.82
CA SER A 4 -8.21 7.34 -8.59
C SER A 4 -7.03 7.22 -7.62
N THR A 5 -7.32 7.28 -6.31
CA THR A 5 -6.34 7.08 -5.24
C THR A 5 -5.44 5.87 -5.50
N MET A 6 -6.00 4.78 -6.04
CA MET A 6 -5.26 3.54 -6.32
C MET A 6 -4.41 3.61 -7.60
N ALA A 7 -4.80 4.40 -8.60
CA ALA A 7 -4.14 4.45 -9.91
C ALA A 7 -3.04 5.50 -10.00
N ARG A 8 -3.08 6.54 -9.15
CA ARG A 8 -2.17 7.70 -9.23
C ARG A 8 -0.69 7.33 -9.18
N VAL A 9 -0.30 6.40 -8.29
CA VAL A 9 1.11 5.97 -8.16
C VAL A 9 1.53 5.08 -9.34
N PRO A 10 0.77 4.02 -9.72
CA PRO A 10 1.08 3.24 -10.91
C PRO A 10 1.20 4.06 -12.20
N GLU A 11 0.28 5.00 -12.45
CA GLU A 11 0.27 5.86 -13.66
C GLU A 11 1.50 6.76 -13.78
N HIS A 12 2.10 7.11 -12.64
CA HIS A 12 3.29 7.95 -12.57
C HIS A 12 4.59 7.19 -12.29
N THR A 13 4.53 5.86 -12.32
CA THR A 13 5.68 4.97 -12.15
C THR A 13 6.08 4.39 -13.52
N PRO A 14 7.37 4.40 -13.90
CA PRO A 14 7.83 3.74 -15.12
C PRO A 14 7.36 2.27 -15.20
N ASP A 15 6.84 1.86 -16.36
CA ASP A 15 6.21 0.54 -16.56
C ASP A 15 7.08 -0.63 -16.10
N ARG A 16 8.40 -0.56 -16.32
CA ARG A 16 9.35 -1.59 -15.88
C ARG A 16 9.26 -1.91 -14.39
N TYR A 17 8.97 -0.93 -13.53
CA TYR A 17 8.84 -1.13 -12.09
C TYR A 17 7.48 -1.72 -11.75
N ASN A 18 6.41 -1.23 -12.39
CA ASN A 18 5.07 -1.81 -12.24
C ASN A 18 5.03 -3.28 -12.68
N GLU A 19 5.69 -3.61 -13.79
CA GLU A 19 5.82 -4.97 -14.29
C GLU A 19 6.65 -5.87 -13.37
N ALA A 20 7.76 -5.35 -12.83
CA ALA A 20 8.57 -6.08 -11.87
C ALA A 20 7.76 -6.44 -10.61
N ILE A 21 6.97 -5.50 -10.09
CA ILE A 21 6.12 -5.73 -8.92
C ILE A 21 5.01 -6.74 -9.22
N ARG A 22 4.32 -6.60 -10.37
CA ARG A 22 3.32 -7.59 -10.80
C ARG A 22 3.91 -8.99 -10.97
N ARG A 23 5.12 -9.09 -11.51
CA ARG A 23 5.83 -10.37 -11.63
C ARG A 23 6.14 -10.95 -10.25
N GLN A 24 6.66 -10.13 -9.33
CA GLN A 24 6.97 -10.53 -7.96
C GLN A 24 5.73 -11.08 -7.23
N ILE A 25 4.58 -10.41 -7.36
CA ILE A 25 3.32 -10.86 -6.76
C ILE A 25 2.97 -12.27 -7.26
N ARG A 26 2.97 -12.49 -8.58
CA ARG A 26 2.65 -13.81 -9.16
C ARG A 26 3.63 -14.89 -8.70
N GLU A 27 4.92 -14.60 -8.67
CA GLU A 27 5.94 -15.53 -8.21
C GLU A 27 5.78 -15.89 -6.73
N ASN A 28 5.47 -14.90 -5.88
CA ASN A 28 5.20 -15.14 -4.47
C ASN A 28 3.98 -16.04 -4.27
N VAL A 29 2.88 -15.74 -4.97
CA VAL A 29 1.63 -16.52 -4.89
C VAL A 29 1.89 -17.96 -5.34
N ALA A 30 2.52 -18.15 -6.51
CA ALA A 30 2.82 -19.48 -7.03
C ALA A 30 3.74 -20.29 -6.08
N ARG A 31 4.76 -19.65 -5.52
CA ARG A 31 5.68 -20.27 -4.57
C ARG A 31 4.98 -20.68 -3.28
N CYS A 32 4.13 -19.82 -2.70
CA CYS A 32 3.39 -20.15 -1.49
C CYS A 32 2.37 -21.25 -1.74
N ALA A 33 1.67 -21.21 -2.87
CA ALA A 33 0.71 -22.25 -3.28
C ALA A 33 1.38 -23.63 -3.37
N ALA A 34 2.57 -23.70 -3.96
CA ALA A 34 3.34 -24.95 -4.08
C ALA A 34 3.92 -25.44 -2.74
N ALA A 35 4.23 -24.52 -1.82
CA ALA A 35 4.84 -24.82 -0.53
C ALA A 35 3.82 -25.21 0.57
N GLY A 36 2.53 -25.01 0.34
CA GLY A 36 1.45 -25.47 1.22
C GLY A 36 0.92 -24.40 2.20
N PRO A 37 -0.07 -24.77 3.05
CA PRO A 37 -0.81 -23.84 3.89
C PRO A 37 0.05 -23.03 4.86
N GLU A 38 1.07 -23.64 5.48
CA GLU A 38 1.94 -22.98 6.45
C GLU A 38 2.78 -21.86 5.78
N ALA A 39 3.15 -22.05 4.51
CA ALA A 39 3.85 -21.02 3.74
C ALA A 39 2.92 -19.84 3.42
N ILE A 40 1.65 -20.12 3.12
CA ILE A 40 0.63 -19.09 2.92
C ILE A 40 0.42 -18.28 4.21
N ASP A 41 0.25 -18.95 5.35
CA ASP A 41 0.03 -18.27 6.64
C ASP A 41 1.20 -17.36 7.02
N ARG A 42 2.43 -17.85 6.84
CA ARG A 42 3.63 -17.04 7.07
C ARG A 42 3.67 -15.81 6.15
N ARG A 43 3.36 -16.00 4.86
CA ARG A 43 3.38 -14.89 3.90
C ARG A 43 2.30 -13.86 4.19
N LEU A 44 1.10 -14.29 4.58
CA LEU A 44 0.06 -13.37 5.06
C LEU A 44 0.59 -12.56 6.26
N ALA A 45 1.15 -13.19 7.28
CA ALA A 45 1.72 -12.45 8.41
C ALA A 45 2.84 -11.47 8.01
N GLU A 46 3.61 -11.74 6.96
CA GLU A 46 4.57 -10.79 6.39
C GLU A 46 3.88 -9.59 5.73
N LEU A 47 2.83 -9.83 4.94
CA LEU A 47 2.06 -8.78 4.27
C LEU A 47 1.39 -7.82 5.25
N GLU A 48 0.89 -8.31 6.40
CA GLU A 48 0.33 -7.46 7.48
C GLU A 48 1.33 -6.44 8.02
N ARG A 49 2.63 -6.78 8.01
CA ARG A 49 3.71 -5.93 8.51
C ARG A 49 4.35 -5.08 7.42
N GLU A 50 3.99 -5.31 6.16
CA GLU A 50 4.55 -4.57 5.04
C GLU A 50 4.02 -3.13 5.04
N TRP A 51 4.90 -2.19 4.74
CA TRP A 51 4.53 -0.79 4.63
C TRP A 51 4.21 -0.46 3.18
N ASP A 52 3.00 0.03 2.94
CA ASP A 52 2.65 0.60 1.66
C ASP A 52 3.33 1.95 1.44
N ILE A 53 3.38 2.36 0.16
CA ILE A 53 4.05 3.59 -0.27
C ILE A 53 3.51 4.85 0.39
N GLU A 54 2.22 4.91 0.72
CA GLU A 54 1.62 6.08 1.36
C GLU A 54 2.13 6.19 2.80
N ARG A 55 2.14 5.08 3.55
CA ARG A 55 2.70 5.03 4.91
C ARG A 55 4.17 5.40 4.95
N VAL A 56 4.97 4.92 3.99
CA VAL A 56 6.39 5.29 3.87
C VAL A 56 6.51 6.79 3.61
N LEU A 57 5.75 7.34 2.66
CA LEU A 57 5.81 8.75 2.28
C LEU A 57 5.41 9.67 3.45
N GLU A 58 4.26 9.39 4.08
CA GLU A 58 3.71 10.21 5.17
C GLU A 58 4.60 10.19 6.41
N THR A 59 5.13 9.02 6.78
CA THR A 59 5.99 8.89 7.96
C THR A 59 7.27 9.69 7.77
N ASN A 60 7.95 9.52 6.62
CA ASN A 60 9.19 10.23 6.34
C ASN A 60 8.97 11.74 6.20
N ALA A 61 7.90 12.15 5.51
CA ALA A 61 7.55 13.56 5.38
C ALA A 61 7.27 14.20 6.75
N SER A 62 6.47 13.54 7.60
CA SER A 62 6.16 14.02 8.94
C SER A 62 7.41 14.12 9.82
N SER A 63 8.29 13.12 9.78
CA SER A 63 9.58 13.15 10.50
C SER A 63 10.46 14.33 10.06
N LEU A 64 10.59 14.56 8.75
CA LEU A 64 11.38 15.68 8.22
C LEU A 64 10.76 17.04 8.58
N ALA A 65 9.43 17.15 8.52
CA ALA A 65 8.73 18.36 8.91
C ALA A 65 8.94 18.68 10.40
N LEU A 66 8.76 17.69 11.28
CA LEU A 66 8.99 17.85 12.73
C LEU A 66 10.45 18.21 13.04
N LEU A 67 11.41 17.57 12.37
CA LEU A 67 12.82 17.90 12.51
C LEU A 67 13.10 19.36 12.10
N GLY A 68 12.57 19.78 10.96
CA GLY A 68 12.74 21.16 10.48
C GLY A 68 12.05 22.19 11.36
N LEU A 69 10.90 21.85 11.96
CA LEU A 69 10.25 22.70 12.97
C LEU A 69 11.10 22.84 14.23
N ALA A 70 11.66 21.74 14.76
CA ALA A 70 12.53 21.78 15.93
C ALA A 70 13.78 22.61 15.66
N LEU A 71 14.45 22.40 14.52
CA LEU A 71 15.61 23.20 14.12
C LEU A 71 15.24 24.68 13.89
N GLY A 72 14.05 24.95 13.36
CA GLY A 72 13.51 26.30 13.17
C GLY A 72 13.28 27.05 14.48
N ALA A 73 12.87 26.32 15.52
CA ALA A 73 12.60 26.87 16.84
C ALA A 73 13.87 27.05 17.69
N PHE A 74 14.80 26.09 17.63
CA PHE A 74 15.92 26.02 18.56
C PHE A 74 17.28 26.42 17.96
N VAL A 75 17.43 26.44 16.63
CA VAL A 75 18.72 26.68 15.96
C VAL A 75 18.68 27.94 15.09
N ASP A 76 17.89 27.95 14.01
CA ASP A 76 17.79 29.09 13.09
C ASP A 76 16.45 29.09 12.35
N ARG A 77 15.81 30.25 12.20
CA ARG A 77 14.53 30.40 11.50
C ARG A 77 14.54 29.93 10.05
N ARG A 78 15.71 29.87 9.39
CA ARG A 78 15.86 29.35 8.03
C ARG A 78 15.45 27.88 7.91
N PHE A 79 15.50 27.10 8.99
CA PHE A 79 15.08 25.70 8.98
C PHE A 79 13.57 25.52 8.80
N TYR A 80 12.74 26.56 9.00
CA TYR A 80 11.32 26.51 8.64
C TYR A 80 11.07 26.35 7.14
N LEU A 81 12.07 26.57 6.29
CA LEU A 81 11.98 26.25 4.86
C LEU A 81 11.78 24.75 4.63
N LEU A 82 12.35 23.88 5.47
CA LEU A 82 12.21 22.43 5.34
C LEU A 82 10.75 21.96 5.47
N PRO A 83 10.01 22.23 6.57
CA PRO A 83 8.61 21.84 6.69
C PRO A 83 7.73 22.52 5.63
N ALA A 84 8.05 23.76 5.21
CA ALA A 84 7.32 24.43 4.14
C ALA A 84 7.45 23.69 2.80
N VAL A 85 8.67 23.27 2.43
CA VAL A 85 8.93 22.50 1.20
C VAL A 85 8.28 21.11 1.27
N VAL A 86 8.43 20.41 2.40
CA VAL A 86 7.81 19.09 2.61
C VAL A 86 6.29 19.17 2.48
N ALA A 87 5.65 20.14 3.13
CA ALA A 87 4.21 20.36 3.03
C ALA A 87 3.78 20.70 1.59
N GLY A 88 4.56 21.51 0.88
CA GLY A 88 4.31 21.81 -0.53
C GLY A 88 4.33 20.56 -1.42
N PHE A 89 5.31 19.65 -1.22
CA PHE A 89 5.36 18.39 -1.95
C PHE A 89 4.20 17.45 -1.62
N LEU A 90 3.79 17.35 -0.34
CA LEU A 90 2.63 16.56 0.04
C LEU A 90 1.34 17.11 -0.59
N LEU A 91 1.17 18.43 -0.61
CA LEU A 91 0.03 19.06 -1.25
C LEU A 91 0.02 18.78 -2.76
N GLN A 92 1.17 18.91 -3.43
CA GLN A 92 1.30 18.55 -4.84
C GLN A 92 0.98 17.08 -5.08
N HIS A 93 1.49 16.17 -4.23
CA HIS A 93 1.24 14.74 -4.33
C HIS A 93 -0.25 14.40 -4.17
N ALA A 94 -0.92 15.00 -3.20
CA ALA A 94 -2.35 14.79 -2.96
C ALA A 94 -3.21 15.26 -4.15
N LEU A 95 -2.80 16.32 -4.86
CA LEU A 95 -3.53 16.88 -5.99
C LEU A 95 -3.20 16.22 -7.33
N GLN A 96 -1.94 15.85 -7.56
CA GLN A 96 -1.44 15.41 -8.87
C GLN A 96 -1.04 13.94 -8.89
N GLY A 97 -0.93 13.28 -7.73
CA GLY A 97 -0.48 11.89 -7.63
C GLY A 97 1.02 11.68 -7.84
N TRP A 98 1.76 12.72 -8.24
CA TRP A 98 3.20 12.67 -8.47
C TRP A 98 3.98 13.39 -7.37
N CYS A 99 5.03 12.73 -6.87
CA CYS A 99 6.03 13.31 -5.98
C CYS A 99 7.41 12.75 -6.36
N PRO A 100 8.50 13.55 -6.40
CA PRO A 100 9.83 13.07 -6.77
C PRO A 100 10.32 11.79 -6.04
N PRO A 101 9.99 11.55 -4.75
CA PRO A 101 10.38 10.33 -4.04
C PRO A 101 9.66 9.06 -4.50
N VAL A 102 8.48 9.18 -5.12
CA VAL A 102 7.65 8.01 -5.47
C VAL A 102 8.38 7.09 -6.46
N PRO A 103 8.89 7.54 -7.62
CA PRO A 103 9.66 6.69 -8.52
C PRO A 103 10.89 6.03 -7.86
N LEU A 104 11.52 6.69 -6.89
CA LEU A 104 12.64 6.13 -6.14
C LEU A 104 12.19 4.99 -5.22
N PHE A 105 11.13 5.19 -4.43
CA PHE A 105 10.58 4.12 -3.58
C PHE A 105 10.06 2.94 -4.41
N ARG A 106 9.44 3.23 -5.57
CA ARG A 106 8.99 2.20 -6.51
C ARG A 106 10.15 1.41 -7.10
N HIS A 107 11.27 2.07 -7.40
CA HIS A 107 12.50 1.41 -7.80
C HIS A 107 13.06 0.48 -6.71
N LEU A 108 12.94 0.88 -5.43
CA LEU A 108 13.31 0.08 -4.27
C LEU A 108 12.30 -1.05 -3.95
N GLY A 109 11.24 -1.20 -4.75
CA GLY A 109 10.25 -2.26 -4.59
C GLY A 109 9.14 -1.97 -3.58
N VAL A 110 8.98 -0.72 -3.11
CA VAL A 110 7.88 -0.35 -2.21
C VAL A 110 6.55 -0.43 -2.96
N ARG A 111 5.63 -1.23 -2.43
CA ARG A 111 4.34 -1.53 -3.05
C ARG A 111 3.25 -0.58 -2.61
N THR A 112 2.21 -0.45 -3.42
CA THR A 112 0.98 0.24 -3.01
C THR A 112 0.14 -0.70 -2.14
N ALA A 113 -0.79 -0.13 -1.35
CA ALA A 113 -1.74 -0.94 -0.59
C ALA A 113 -2.53 -1.89 -1.51
N ALA A 114 -2.95 -1.41 -2.69
CA ALA A 114 -3.67 -2.23 -3.67
C ALA A 114 -2.86 -3.45 -4.16
N GLU A 115 -1.55 -3.30 -4.34
CA GLU A 115 -0.66 -4.39 -4.76
C GLU A 115 -0.37 -5.39 -3.63
N ILE A 116 -0.33 -4.93 -2.39
CA ILE A 116 -0.23 -5.78 -1.20
C ILE A 116 -1.53 -6.57 -1.03
N ASP A 117 -2.68 -5.90 -1.18
CA ASP A 117 -4.01 -6.48 -1.10
C ASP A 117 -4.24 -7.51 -2.21
N GLU A 118 -3.76 -7.26 -3.43
CA GLU A 118 -3.83 -8.22 -4.55
C GLU A 118 -3.16 -9.54 -4.17
N GLU A 119 -1.95 -9.50 -3.62
CA GLU A 119 -1.25 -10.70 -3.15
C GLU A 119 -2.00 -11.35 -1.98
N TRP A 120 -2.44 -10.56 -1.02
CA TRP A 120 -3.17 -11.01 0.17
C TRP A 120 -4.44 -11.78 -0.18
N TYR A 121 -5.30 -11.20 -1.03
CA TYR A 121 -6.55 -11.83 -1.44
C TYR A 121 -6.33 -13.06 -2.30
N ALA A 122 -5.31 -13.07 -3.17
CA ALA A 122 -4.94 -14.25 -3.93
C ALA A 122 -4.54 -15.42 -2.99
N LEU A 123 -3.75 -15.13 -1.95
CA LEU A 123 -3.33 -16.12 -0.97
C LEU A 123 -4.49 -16.61 -0.10
N LYS A 124 -5.38 -15.73 0.36
CA LYS A 124 -6.62 -16.11 1.09
C LYS A 124 -7.52 -17.01 0.24
N ALA A 125 -7.66 -16.71 -1.05
CA ALA A 125 -8.43 -17.53 -1.97
C ALA A 125 -7.85 -18.94 -2.11
N LEU A 126 -6.52 -19.04 -2.21
CA LEU A 126 -5.81 -20.33 -2.28
C LEU A 126 -5.90 -21.13 -0.97
N ARG A 127 -5.81 -20.44 0.19
CA ARG A 127 -6.01 -21.06 1.51
C ARG A 127 -7.42 -21.61 1.70
N GLY A 128 -8.39 -20.99 1.03
CA GLY A 128 -9.79 -21.42 1.03
C GLY A 128 -10.73 -20.56 1.87
N ASP A 129 -10.28 -19.38 2.33
CA ASP A 129 -11.03 -18.46 3.18
C ASP A 129 -12.38 -18.02 2.57
N PHE A 130 -12.53 -18.15 1.26
CA PHE A 130 -13.73 -17.74 0.52
C PHE A 130 -14.67 -18.90 0.16
N ARG A 131 -14.33 -20.16 0.49
CA ARG A 131 -15.13 -21.34 0.10
C ARG A 131 -16.52 -21.36 0.72
N ASP A 132 -16.65 -20.87 1.95
CA ASP A 132 -17.91 -20.87 2.71
C ASP A 132 -18.70 -19.55 2.56
N LEU A 133 -18.31 -18.68 1.60
CA LEU A 133 -19.06 -17.46 1.35
C LEU A 133 -20.40 -17.78 0.66
N PRO A 134 -21.53 -17.20 1.10
CA PRO A 134 -22.82 -17.49 0.50
C PRO A 134 -22.88 -16.98 -0.94
N THR A 135 -22.94 -17.89 -1.91
CA THR A 135 -22.98 -17.60 -3.36
C THR A 135 -24.38 -17.29 -3.90
N GLY A 136 -25.44 -17.41 -3.09
CA GLY A 136 -26.82 -17.06 -3.45
C GLY A 136 -27.67 -16.59 -2.25
N GLY A 137 -28.65 -15.71 -2.51
CA GLY A 137 -29.58 -15.17 -1.50
C GLY A 137 -29.83 -13.66 -1.61
N ASN A 138 -30.87 -13.14 -0.92
CA ASN A 138 -31.18 -11.70 -0.86
C ASN A 138 -30.00 -10.91 -0.30
N GLY A 139 -29.56 -9.86 -1.01
CA GLY A 139 -28.41 -9.02 -0.65
C GLY A 139 -28.57 -8.16 0.61
N HIS A 140 -29.66 -8.33 1.36
CA HIS A 140 -30.00 -7.58 2.56
C HIS A 140 -29.81 -8.37 3.87
N ASP A 141 -29.37 -9.62 3.83
CA ASP A 141 -29.09 -10.40 5.04
C ASP A 141 -27.84 -9.85 5.77
N PRO A 142 -27.97 -9.20 6.94
CA PRO A 142 -26.84 -8.61 7.66
C PRO A 142 -25.79 -9.66 8.06
N ALA A 143 -26.23 -10.88 8.41
CA ALA A 143 -25.31 -11.94 8.81
C ALA A 143 -24.42 -12.41 7.65
N ARG A 144 -24.95 -12.38 6.42
CA ARG A 144 -24.17 -12.63 5.21
C ARG A 144 -23.16 -11.52 4.95
N ILE A 145 -23.58 -10.26 5.06
CA ILE A 145 -22.69 -9.11 4.88
C ILE A 145 -21.53 -9.19 5.89
N ASP A 146 -21.81 -9.49 7.16
CA ASP A 146 -20.79 -9.61 8.20
C ASP A 146 -19.80 -10.76 7.96
N ARG A 147 -20.24 -11.87 7.35
CA ARG A 147 -19.32 -12.97 6.96
C ARG A 147 -18.39 -12.53 5.83
N ILE A 148 -18.92 -11.85 4.81
CA ILE A 148 -18.13 -11.33 3.68
C ILE A 148 -17.11 -10.29 4.19
N LEU A 149 -17.57 -9.31 4.98
CA LEU A 149 -16.70 -8.28 5.54
C LEU A 149 -15.59 -8.86 6.43
N ARG A 150 -15.88 -9.92 7.19
CA ARG A 150 -14.86 -10.64 7.97
C ARG A 150 -13.84 -11.35 7.10
N ALA A 151 -14.28 -12.01 6.03
CA ALA A 151 -13.36 -12.68 5.10
C ALA A 151 -12.43 -11.69 4.39
N MET A 152 -12.94 -10.48 4.09
CA MET A 152 -12.17 -9.43 3.42
C MET A 152 -11.21 -8.67 4.35
N ARG A 153 -11.41 -8.68 5.67
CA ARG A 153 -10.58 -7.88 6.59
C ARG A 153 -9.15 -8.40 6.68
N HIS A 154 -8.18 -7.49 6.78
CA HIS A 154 -6.80 -7.80 7.20
C HIS A 154 -6.77 -8.20 8.67
#